data_AF-A0A358FXG7-F1
#
_entry.id   AF-A0A358FXG7-F1
#
_cell.length_a   1.000
_cell.length_b   1.000
_cell.length_c   1.000
_cell.angle_alpha   90.00
_cell.angle_beta   90.00
_cell.angle_gamma   90.00
#
_symmetry.space_group_name_H-M   'P 1'
#
loop_
_entity.id
_entity.type
_entity.pdbx_description
1 polymer ?
#
loop_
_entity_poly.entity_id
_entity_poly.type
_entity_poly.pdbx_seq_one_letter_code
_entity_poly.pdbx_strand_id
1 'polypeptide(L)'
;YDPSVEVHHEPRASFAEWWNQRVGYGYSSAALAERHGDDRLSPLVASPWSLAVIAAMTATKRPSVGVAAGLSLIGAATQQLRQRAPDLTVGEARKIVIRGTQAAANALGRAIRRVWWPLLILLCPISRSARRLLAASAVFAVTPMVAADDLAHGVGIWSGVIKHRRFGPVIPVLRRSRPQPGSRTP
;
A
#
# COMPACT_ATOMS: atom_id res chain seq x y z
N TYR A 1 -4.57 -1.57 24.67
CA TYR A 1 -3.22 -1.06 24.92
C TYR A 1 -3.17 -0.68 26.37
N ASP A 2 -2.26 -1.28 27.13
CA ASP A 2 -2.07 -1.00 28.55
C ASP A 2 -0.70 -0.33 28.71
N PRO A 3 -0.65 0.98 29.05
CA PRO A 3 0.62 1.72 29.14
C PRO A 3 1.48 1.29 30.32
N SER A 4 0.95 0.48 31.25
CA SER A 4 1.71 0.00 32.42
C SER A 4 2.63 -1.18 32.11
N VAL A 5 2.48 -1.82 30.94
CA VAL A 5 3.27 -2.97 30.54
C VAL A 5 4.40 -2.54 29.62
N GLU A 6 5.63 -2.64 30.10
CA GLU A 6 6.86 -2.42 29.32
C GLU A 6 7.49 -3.76 28.91
N VAL A 7 7.86 -3.89 27.63
CA VAL A 7 8.53 -5.08 27.10
C VAL A 7 9.87 -4.67 26.51
N HIS A 8 10.95 -5.03 27.19
CA HIS A 8 12.30 -4.83 26.71
C HIS A 8 12.68 -5.92 25.71
N HIS A 9 13.28 -5.51 24.59
CA HIS A 9 13.84 -6.42 23.60
C HIS A 9 15.24 -5.96 23.22
N GLU A 10 16.17 -6.89 23.12
CA GLU A 10 17.51 -6.58 22.67
C GLU A 10 17.51 -6.25 21.17
N PRO A 11 18.05 -5.10 20.76
CA PRO A 11 18.23 -4.80 19.35
C PRO A 11 19.26 -5.76 18.74
N ARG A 12 19.15 -6.01 17.43
CA ARG A 12 20.11 -6.87 16.72
C ARG A 12 21.48 -6.21 16.67
N ALA A 13 22.52 -6.99 16.93
CA ALA A 13 23.90 -6.50 17.08
C ALA A 13 24.57 -6.26 15.72
N SER A 14 24.04 -6.86 14.65
CA SER A 14 24.58 -6.72 13.30
C SER A 14 23.51 -6.48 12.23
N PHE A 15 23.95 -5.93 11.10
CA PHE A 15 23.11 -5.78 9.91
C PHE A 15 22.60 -7.13 9.37
N ALA A 16 23.41 -8.19 9.45
CA ALA A 16 23.03 -9.52 8.98
C ALA A 16 21.89 -10.12 9.83
N GLU A 17 21.97 -9.99 11.15
CA GLU A 17 20.90 -10.42 12.06
C GLU A 17 19.60 -9.62 11.84
N TRP A 18 19.73 -8.31 11.66
CA TRP A 18 18.59 -7.45 11.30
C TRP A 18 17.96 -7.88 9.98
N TRP A 19 18.78 -8.13 8.94
CA TRP A 19 18.31 -8.56 7.62
C TRP A 19 17.55 -9.88 7.70
N ASN A 20 18.14 -10.89 8.36
CA ASN A 20 17.52 -12.20 8.52
C ASN A 20 16.19 -12.13 9.28
N GLN A 21 16.09 -11.23 10.26
CA GLN A 21 14.83 -10.97 10.96
C GLN A 21 13.76 -10.39 10.01
N ARG A 22 14.10 -9.41 9.16
CA ARG A 22 13.15 -8.83 8.20
C ARG A 22 12.70 -9.85 7.14
N VAL A 23 13.62 -10.68 6.66
CA VAL A 23 13.32 -11.84 5.81
C VAL A 23 12.37 -12.80 6.53
N GLY A 24 12.64 -13.13 7.80
CA GLY A 24 11.79 -14.00 8.60
C GLY A 24 10.36 -13.45 8.76
N TYR A 25 10.22 -12.14 9.02
CA TYR A 25 8.92 -11.47 9.06
C TYR A 25 8.18 -11.60 7.73
N GLY A 26 8.85 -11.34 6.62
CA GLY A 26 8.26 -11.50 5.29
C GLY A 26 7.81 -12.94 5.01
N TYR A 27 8.68 -13.91 5.31
CA TYR A 27 8.42 -15.34 5.10
C TYR A 27 7.17 -15.82 5.84
N SER A 28 6.95 -15.33 7.06
CA SER A 28 5.79 -15.70 7.88
C SER A 28 4.44 -15.25 7.30
N SER A 29 4.43 -14.34 6.31
CA SER A 29 3.22 -13.77 5.73
C SER A 29 2.31 -14.81 5.07
N ALA A 30 2.89 -15.83 4.43
CA ALA A 30 2.11 -16.91 3.81
C ALA A 30 1.37 -17.75 4.86
N ALA A 31 2.06 -18.12 5.94
CA ALA A 31 1.44 -18.85 7.05
C ALA A 31 0.41 -17.99 7.81
N LEU A 32 0.63 -16.67 7.88
CA LEU A 32 -0.33 -15.75 8.49
C LEU A 32 -1.60 -15.60 7.65
N ALA A 33 -1.45 -15.52 6.32
CA ALA A 33 -2.56 -15.48 5.37
C ALA A 33 -3.42 -16.76 5.45
N GLU A 34 -2.78 -17.92 5.58
CA GLU A 34 -3.48 -19.20 5.77
C GLU A 34 -4.35 -19.21 7.04
N ARG A 35 -3.85 -18.65 8.15
CA ARG A 35 -4.59 -18.63 9.42
C ARG A 35 -5.68 -17.57 9.50
N HIS A 36 -5.51 -16.43 8.83
CA HIS A 36 -6.34 -15.24 9.06
C HIS A 36 -7.03 -14.68 7.82
N GLY A 37 -6.82 -15.30 6.65
CA GLY A 37 -7.37 -14.88 5.37
C GLY A 37 -6.38 -14.05 4.55
N ASP A 38 -6.35 -14.33 3.25
CA ASP A 38 -5.45 -13.69 2.28
C ASP A 38 -5.64 -12.18 2.18
N ASP A 39 -6.88 -11.69 2.33
CA ASP A 39 -7.22 -10.27 2.15
C ASP A 39 -6.59 -9.36 3.22
N ARG A 40 -6.33 -9.89 4.42
CA ARG A 40 -5.69 -9.18 5.53
C ARG A 40 -4.19 -8.98 5.32
N LEU A 41 -3.60 -9.80 4.47
CA LEU A 41 -2.17 -9.78 4.15
C LEU A 41 -1.88 -9.10 2.81
N SER A 42 -2.91 -8.50 2.18
CA SER A 42 -2.78 -7.78 0.93
C SER A 42 -1.71 -6.67 1.04
N PRO A 43 -0.77 -6.60 0.09
CA PRO A 43 0.26 -5.57 0.08
C PRO A 43 -0.32 -4.18 -0.22
N LEU A 44 -1.54 -4.12 -0.77
CA LEU A 44 -2.23 -2.88 -1.09
C LEU A 44 -3.74 -3.02 -0.86
N VAL A 45 -4.25 -2.26 0.10
CA VAL A 45 -5.69 -2.05 0.29
C VAL A 45 -6.00 -0.59 -0.03
N ALA A 46 -6.62 -0.36 -1.19
CA ALA A 46 -6.90 0.99 -1.67
C ALA A 46 -8.32 1.14 -2.21
N SER A 47 -8.86 2.35 -2.08
CA SER A 47 -10.12 2.74 -2.71
C SER A 47 -9.93 2.87 -4.23
N PRO A 48 -10.90 2.40 -5.05
CA PRO A 48 -10.88 2.62 -6.50
C PRO A 48 -10.73 4.10 -6.89
N TRP A 49 -11.31 5.03 -6.11
CA TRP A 49 -11.16 6.47 -6.37
C TRP A 49 -9.71 6.94 -6.23
N SER A 50 -9.03 6.52 -5.17
CA SER A 50 -7.64 6.89 -4.95
C SER A 50 -6.73 6.32 -6.04
N LEU A 51 -6.97 5.08 -6.48
CA LEU A 51 -6.23 4.50 -7.61
C LEU A 51 -6.54 5.20 -8.92
N ALA A 52 -7.78 5.62 -9.17
CA ALA A 52 -8.14 6.38 -10.36
C ALA A 52 -7.41 7.74 -10.40
N VAL A 53 -7.33 8.44 -9.25
CA VAL A 53 -6.57 9.70 -9.15
C VAL A 53 -5.09 9.46 -9.44
N ILE A 54 -4.47 8.44 -8.80
CA ILE A 54 -3.06 8.09 -9.02
C ILE A 54 -2.82 7.74 -10.50
N ALA A 55 -3.68 6.93 -11.09
CA ALA A 55 -3.59 6.55 -12.50
C ALA A 55 -3.74 7.76 -13.44
N ALA A 56 -4.71 8.64 -13.20
CA ALA A 56 -4.90 9.85 -13.99
C ALA A 56 -3.65 10.75 -13.98
N MET A 57 -3.01 10.89 -12.81
CA MET A 57 -1.80 11.71 -12.66
C MET A 57 -0.54 11.07 -13.28
N THR A 58 -0.50 9.74 -13.43
CA THR A 58 0.74 9.02 -13.79
C THR A 58 0.71 8.34 -15.17
N ALA A 59 -0.47 8.05 -15.72
CA ALA A 59 -0.62 7.31 -16.97
C ALA A 59 -0.39 8.19 -18.22
N THR A 60 -0.70 9.48 -18.12
CA THR A 60 -0.58 10.42 -19.26
C THR A 60 0.85 10.92 -19.46
N LYS A 61 1.21 11.22 -20.71
CA LYS A 61 2.47 11.91 -21.06
C LYS A 61 2.38 13.44 -20.91
N ARG A 62 1.19 13.98 -20.67
CA ARG A 62 0.93 15.42 -20.53
C ARG A 62 0.57 15.74 -19.07
N PRO A 63 1.51 16.27 -18.26
CA PRO A 63 1.29 16.46 -16.82
C PRO A 63 0.07 17.32 -16.49
N SER A 64 -0.18 18.39 -17.26
CA SER A 64 -1.34 19.27 -17.06
C SER A 64 -2.68 18.55 -17.19
N VAL A 65 -2.81 17.66 -18.18
CA VAL A 65 -4.01 16.83 -18.39
C VAL A 65 -4.19 15.88 -17.21
N GLY A 66 -3.11 15.27 -16.72
CA GLY A 66 -3.14 14.33 -15.60
C GLY A 66 -3.54 15.01 -14.29
N VAL A 67 -3.01 16.21 -14.04
CA VAL A 67 -3.38 17.04 -12.90
C VAL A 67 -4.84 17.47 -12.98
N ALA A 68 -5.30 17.95 -14.14
CA ALA A 68 -6.70 18.34 -14.33
C ALA A 68 -7.65 17.17 -14.08
N ALA A 69 -7.39 16.01 -14.69
CA ALA A 69 -8.17 14.79 -14.49
C ALA A 69 -8.14 14.32 -13.01
N GLY A 70 -6.98 14.36 -12.36
CA GLY A 70 -6.83 14.02 -10.95
C GLY A 70 -7.65 14.93 -10.03
N LEU A 71 -7.62 16.25 -10.26
CA LEU A 71 -8.43 17.21 -9.51
C LEU A 71 -9.93 17.00 -9.73
N SER A 72 -10.35 16.73 -10.98
CA SER A 72 -11.75 16.38 -11.27
C SER A 72 -12.20 15.11 -10.54
N LEU A 73 -11.35 14.07 -10.50
CA LEU A 73 -11.63 12.83 -9.77
C LEU A 73 -11.69 13.05 -8.25
N ILE A 74 -10.84 13.91 -7.68
CA ILE A 74 -10.94 14.31 -6.27
C ILE A 74 -12.27 14.99 -5.99
N GLY A 75 -12.72 15.90 -6.87
CA GLY A 75 -14.02 16.56 -6.77
C GLY A 75 -15.18 15.56 -6.80
N ALA A 76 -15.17 14.64 -7.77
CA ALA A 76 -16.19 13.59 -7.89
C ALA A 76 -16.22 12.63 -6.68
N ALA A 77 -15.05 12.21 -6.20
CA ALA A 77 -14.93 11.38 -5.00
C ALA A 77 -15.44 12.11 -3.74
N THR A 78 -15.15 13.41 -3.63
CA THR A 78 -15.65 14.26 -2.53
C THR A 78 -17.17 14.33 -2.55
N GLN A 79 -17.77 14.57 -3.72
CA GLN A 79 -19.21 14.63 -3.86
C GLN A 79 -19.87 13.28 -3.56
N GLN A 80 -19.29 12.17 -4.07
CA GLN A 80 -19.81 10.83 -3.77
C GLN A 80 -19.72 10.49 -2.27
N LEU A 81 -18.65 10.91 -1.59
CA LEU A 81 -18.52 10.70 -0.15
C LEU A 81 -19.62 11.44 0.61
N ARG A 82 -19.89 12.71 0.26
CA ARG A 82 -20.97 13.49 0.87
C ARG A 82 -22.34 12.89 0.64
N GLN A 83 -22.61 12.32 -0.54
CA GLN A 83 -23.87 11.63 -0.80
C GLN A 83 -24.09 10.43 0.14
N ARG A 84 -23.01 9.78 0.58
CA ARG A 84 -23.07 8.64 1.52
C ARG A 84 -22.99 9.04 2.99
N ALA A 85 -22.45 10.22 3.28
CA ALA A 85 -22.29 10.79 4.61
C ALA A 85 -22.68 12.27 4.55
N PRO A 86 -23.99 12.56 4.52
CA PRO A 86 -24.51 13.92 4.30
C PRO A 86 -24.13 14.91 5.41
N ASP A 87 -23.82 14.40 6.61
CA ASP A 87 -23.37 15.20 7.76
C ASP A 87 -21.99 15.85 7.55
N LEU A 88 -21.21 15.38 6.55
CA LEU A 88 -19.90 15.95 6.25
C LEU A 88 -20.01 17.24 5.43
N THR A 89 -19.31 18.28 5.88
CA THR A 89 -19.05 19.46 5.06
C THR A 89 -18.19 19.09 3.83
N VAL A 90 -18.23 19.94 2.80
CA VAL A 90 -17.35 19.78 1.62
C VAL A 90 -15.88 19.79 2.02
N GLY A 91 -15.50 20.62 2.99
CA GLY A 91 -14.13 20.70 3.50
C GLY A 91 -13.65 19.39 4.12
N GLU A 92 -14.48 18.78 4.98
CA GLU A 92 -14.16 17.53 5.67
C GLU A 92 -14.09 16.35 4.68
N ALA A 93 -15.11 16.21 3.82
CA ALA A 93 -15.13 15.15 2.81
C ALA A 93 -13.91 15.25 1.89
N ARG A 94 -13.57 16.46 1.43
CA ARG A 94 -12.38 16.68 0.59
C ARG A 94 -11.10 16.32 1.32
N LYS A 95 -10.96 16.71 2.60
CA LYS A 95 -9.79 16.37 3.43
C LYS A 95 -9.64 14.86 3.60
N ILE A 96 -10.73 14.13 3.79
CA ILE A 96 -10.74 12.65 3.86
C ILE A 96 -10.29 12.05 2.53
N VAL A 97 -10.84 12.51 1.41
CA VAL A 97 -10.48 12.01 0.07
C VAL A 97 -9.01 12.26 -0.25
N ILE A 98 -8.50 13.46 0.02
CA ILE A 98 -7.08 13.80 -0.20
C ILE A 98 -6.18 12.92 0.66
N ARG A 99 -6.45 12.81 1.98
CA ARG A 99 -5.65 11.99 2.89
C ARG A 99 -5.70 10.50 2.51
N GLY A 100 -6.88 9.99 2.14
CA GLY A 100 -7.03 8.62 1.66
C GLY A 100 -6.24 8.36 0.38
N THR A 101 -6.18 9.34 -0.52
CA THR A 101 -5.40 9.24 -1.75
C THR A 101 -3.90 9.31 -1.50
N GLN A 102 -3.44 10.18 -0.60
CA GLN A 102 -2.04 10.22 -0.15
C GLN A 102 -1.62 8.91 0.52
N ALA A 103 -2.48 8.37 1.40
CA ALA A 103 -2.24 7.08 2.04
C ALA A 103 -2.16 5.94 1.00
N ALA A 104 -3.06 5.93 0.01
CA ALA A 104 -3.03 4.95 -1.08
C ALA A 104 -1.77 5.06 -1.94
N ALA A 105 -1.29 6.28 -2.24
CA ALA A 105 -0.05 6.50 -2.97
C ALA A 105 1.17 5.98 -2.20
N ASN A 106 1.25 6.26 -0.90
CA ASN A 106 2.30 5.75 -0.02
C ASN A 106 2.25 4.21 0.07
N ALA A 107 1.06 3.63 0.21
CA ALA A 107 0.87 2.18 0.25
C ALA A 107 1.27 1.53 -1.08
N LEU A 108 0.92 2.13 -2.22
CA LEU A 108 1.32 1.65 -3.54
C LEU A 108 2.84 1.69 -3.72
N GLY A 109 3.48 2.81 -3.35
CA GLY A 109 4.94 2.93 -3.41
C GLY A 109 5.64 1.89 -2.54
N ARG A 110 5.12 1.62 -1.34
CA ARG A 110 5.63 0.55 -0.47
C ARG A 110 5.36 -0.84 -1.06
N ALA A 111 4.17 -1.12 -1.57
CA ALA A 111 3.84 -2.40 -2.21
C ALA A 111 4.77 -2.71 -3.39
N ILE A 112 5.08 -1.70 -4.20
CA ILE A 112 6.05 -1.80 -5.30
C ILE A 112 7.44 -2.19 -4.77
N ARG A 113 7.99 -1.43 -3.81
CA ARG A 113 9.36 -1.63 -3.33
C ARG A 113 9.53 -2.89 -2.48
N ARG A 114 8.49 -3.27 -1.75
CA ARG A 114 8.49 -4.39 -0.80
C ARG A 114 8.07 -5.70 -1.43
N VAL A 115 7.10 -5.70 -2.35
CA VAL A 115 6.48 -6.94 -2.83
C VAL A 115 6.55 -7.07 -4.34
N TRP A 116 6.21 -6.04 -5.12
CA TRP A 116 6.10 -6.19 -6.58
C TRP A 116 7.38 -5.91 -7.35
N TRP A 117 8.49 -5.60 -6.67
CA TRP A 117 9.76 -5.29 -7.31
C TRP A 117 10.27 -6.43 -8.23
N PRO A 118 10.18 -7.74 -7.93
CA PRO A 118 10.71 -8.76 -8.83
C PRO A 118 9.96 -8.78 -10.16
N LEU A 119 8.63 -8.69 -10.09
CA LEU A 119 7.76 -8.64 -11.26
C LEU A 119 8.06 -7.38 -12.09
N LEU A 120 8.24 -6.23 -11.44
CA LEU A 120 8.54 -4.98 -12.15
C LEU A 120 9.93 -4.98 -12.77
N ILE A 121 10.95 -5.57 -12.10
CA ILE A 121 12.29 -5.74 -12.69
C ILE A 121 12.22 -6.62 -13.94
N LEU A 122 11.46 -7.71 -13.92
CA LEU A 122 11.26 -8.57 -15.09
C LEU A 122 10.52 -7.85 -16.23
N LEU A 123 9.61 -6.92 -15.90
CA LEU A 123 8.89 -6.11 -16.88
C LEU A 123 9.67 -4.88 -17.37
N CYS A 124 10.73 -4.46 -16.67
CA CYS A 124 11.50 -3.26 -17.00
C CYS A 124 12.06 -3.24 -18.43
N PRO A 125 12.56 -4.34 -19.03
CA PRO A 125 13.07 -4.31 -20.42
C PRO A 125 11.99 -3.93 -21.44
N ILE A 126 10.77 -4.42 -21.26
CA ILE A 126 9.67 -4.30 -22.23
C ILE A 126 8.70 -3.15 -21.92
N SER A 127 8.61 -2.69 -20.67
CA SER A 127 7.60 -1.72 -20.24
C SER A 127 8.22 -0.43 -19.69
N ARG A 128 8.01 0.67 -20.42
CA ARG A 128 8.33 2.03 -19.94
C ARG A 128 7.57 2.38 -18.67
N SER A 129 6.34 1.88 -18.53
CA SER A 129 5.50 2.11 -17.35
C SER A 129 6.06 1.39 -16.12
N ALA A 130 6.58 0.15 -16.28
CA ALA A 130 7.22 -0.56 -15.18
C ALA A 130 8.44 0.20 -14.65
N ARG A 131 9.29 0.72 -15.55
CA ARG A 131 10.45 1.57 -15.19
C ARG A 131 10.02 2.82 -14.43
N ARG A 132 8.98 3.51 -14.92
CA ARG A 132 8.44 4.72 -14.27
C ARG A 132 7.87 4.42 -12.89
N LEU A 133 7.11 3.34 -12.73
CA LEU A 133 6.54 2.95 -11.45
C LEU A 133 7.64 2.60 -10.43
N LEU A 134 8.65 1.84 -10.86
CA LEU A 134 9.79 1.50 -10.00
C LEU A 134 10.56 2.76 -9.58
N ALA A 135 10.89 3.64 -10.54
CA ALA A 135 11.57 4.91 -10.26
C ALA A 135 10.73 5.85 -9.36
N ALA A 136 9.44 6.01 -9.65
CA ALA A 136 8.54 6.83 -8.83
C ALA A 136 8.39 6.27 -7.42
N SER A 137 8.37 4.94 -7.27
CA SER A 137 8.28 4.30 -5.95
C SER A 137 9.51 4.57 -5.09
N ALA A 138 10.69 4.72 -5.71
CA ALA A 138 11.95 5.00 -5.02
C ALA A 138 11.95 6.33 -4.27
N VAL A 139 11.17 7.32 -4.74
CA VAL A 139 10.98 8.61 -4.04
C VAL A 139 10.41 8.43 -2.63
N PHE A 140 9.65 7.35 -2.39
CA PHE A 140 9.09 7.04 -1.09
C PHE A 140 10.06 6.26 -0.17
N ALA A 141 11.22 5.82 -0.68
CA ALA A 141 12.29 5.24 0.12
C ALA A 141 13.17 6.37 0.67
N VAL A 142 12.67 7.06 1.70
CA VAL A 142 13.30 8.27 2.26
C VAL A 142 14.72 8.05 2.79
N THR A 143 15.11 6.80 3.08
CA THR A 143 16.47 6.43 3.48
C THR A 143 16.90 5.11 2.85
N PRO A 144 18.22 4.84 2.71
CA PRO A 144 18.73 3.54 2.28
C PRO A 144 18.26 2.38 3.16
N MET A 145 18.09 2.63 4.46
CA MET A 145 17.62 1.61 5.41
C MET A 145 16.16 1.22 5.16
N VAL A 146 15.31 2.15 4.72
CA VAL A 146 13.94 1.85 4.29
C VAL A 146 13.94 0.98 3.04
N ALA A 147 14.83 1.24 2.08
CA ALA A 147 14.97 0.39 0.90
C ALA A 147 15.47 -1.02 1.28
N ALA A 148 16.45 -1.11 2.18
CA ALA A 148 16.95 -2.39 2.68
C ALA A 148 15.87 -3.18 3.42
N ASP A 149 15.03 -2.52 4.24
CA ASP A 149 13.94 -3.19 4.96
C ASP A 149 12.92 -3.79 3.99
N ASP A 150 12.53 -3.00 2.98
CA ASP A 150 11.55 -3.42 2.00
C ASP A 150 12.08 -4.57 1.12
N LEU A 151 13.36 -4.54 0.74
CA LEU A 151 14.00 -5.64 0.02
C LEU A 151 14.08 -6.91 0.88
N ALA A 152 14.60 -6.82 2.10
CA ALA A 152 14.73 -7.95 3.00
C ALA A 152 13.38 -8.62 3.27
N HIS A 153 12.37 -7.80 3.56
CA HIS A 153 11.03 -8.31 3.80
C HIS A 153 10.41 -8.90 2.54
N GLY A 154 10.64 -8.29 1.38
CA GLY A 154 10.19 -8.80 0.09
C GLY A 154 10.76 -10.16 -0.25
N VAL A 155 12.06 -10.36 -0.04
CA VAL A 155 12.73 -11.67 -0.18
C VAL A 155 12.04 -12.71 0.69
N GLY A 156 11.72 -12.35 1.94
CA GLY A 156 10.93 -13.17 2.83
C GLY A 156 9.58 -13.56 2.25
N ILE A 157 8.78 -12.56 1.85
CA ILE A 157 7.42 -12.77 1.30
C ILE A 157 7.48 -13.73 0.11
N TRP A 158 8.32 -13.47 -0.88
CA TRP A 158 8.44 -14.31 -2.08
C TRP A 158 8.85 -15.74 -1.74
N SER A 159 9.82 -15.90 -0.86
CA SER A 159 10.25 -17.22 -0.38
C SER A 159 9.10 -17.98 0.28
N GLY A 160 8.31 -17.30 1.12
CA GLY A 160 7.15 -17.87 1.81
C GLY A 160 6.03 -18.25 0.83
N VAL A 161 5.60 -17.33 -0.04
CA VAL A 161 4.47 -17.57 -0.96
C VAL A 161 4.79 -18.64 -2.01
N ILE A 162 6.04 -18.73 -2.48
CA ILE A 162 6.48 -19.78 -3.40
C ILE A 162 6.49 -21.14 -2.69
N LYS A 163 7.12 -21.22 -1.51
CA LYS A 163 7.24 -22.47 -0.77
C LYS A 163 5.88 -23.03 -0.32
N HIS A 164 4.98 -22.16 0.12
CA HIS A 164 3.66 -22.56 0.60
C HIS A 164 2.57 -22.53 -0.50
N ARG A 165 2.89 -22.09 -1.73
CA ARG A 165 1.95 -21.94 -2.86
C ARG A 165 0.71 -21.09 -2.52
N ARG A 166 0.89 -20.05 -1.71
CA ARG A 166 -0.17 -19.14 -1.24
C ARG A 166 0.17 -17.71 -1.64
N PHE A 167 -0.42 -17.24 -2.74
CA PHE A 167 -0.09 -15.94 -3.32
C PHE A 167 -0.95 -14.77 -2.80
N GLY A 168 -1.85 -14.99 -1.84
CA GLY A 168 -2.64 -13.94 -1.20
C GLY A 168 -1.82 -12.70 -0.79
N PRO A 169 -0.67 -12.86 -0.10
CA PRO A 169 0.20 -11.74 0.30
C PRO A 169 0.85 -10.93 -0.84
N VAL A 170 0.67 -11.33 -2.11
CA VAL A 170 1.15 -10.56 -3.26
C VAL A 170 0.02 -9.96 -4.10
N ILE A 171 -1.24 -10.26 -3.77
CA ILE A 171 -2.43 -9.86 -4.55
C ILE A 171 -3.05 -8.59 -3.93
N PRO A 172 -3.25 -7.50 -4.71
CA PRO A 172 -3.90 -6.30 -4.19
C PRO A 172 -5.40 -6.53 -3.94
N VAL A 173 -5.95 -5.79 -2.97
CA VAL A 173 -7.38 -5.81 -2.65
C VAL A 173 -7.97 -4.42 -2.87
N LEU A 174 -8.92 -4.34 -3.81
CA LEU A 174 -9.69 -3.13 -4.06
C LEU A 174 -10.89 -3.10 -3.13
N ARG A 175 -10.79 -2.35 -2.03
CA ARG A 175 -11.88 -2.23 -1.08
C ARG A 175 -12.78 -1.06 -1.48
N ARG A 176 -14.01 -1.37 -1.90
CA ARG A 176 -15.06 -0.35 -1.96
C ARG A 176 -15.34 0.10 -0.52
N SER A 177 -15.41 1.41 -0.26
CA SER A 177 -15.71 1.93 1.07
C SER A 177 -16.92 1.20 1.66
N ARG A 178 -16.72 0.44 2.74
CA ARG A 178 -17.85 -0.13 3.48
C ARG A 178 -18.55 1.02 4.19
N PRO A 179 -19.89 1.12 4.14
CA PRO A 179 -20.63 1.86 5.14
C PRO A 179 -20.20 1.31 6.51
N GLN A 180 -19.90 2.21 7.46
CA GLN A 180 -19.74 1.81 8.84
C GLN A 180 -21.07 1.14 9.26
N PRO A 181 -21.07 -0.05 9.88
CA PRO A 181 -22.28 -0.53 10.52
C PRO A 181 -22.63 0.53 11.58
N GLY A 182 -23.76 1.21 11.39
CA GLY A 182 -24.21 2.23 12.32
C GLY A 182 -24.24 1.63 13.72
N SER A 183 -23.63 2.32 14.67
CA SER A 183 -23.87 2.10 16.08
C SER A 183 -25.33 2.45 16.35
N ARG A 184 -26.24 1.50 16.11
CA ARG A 184 -27.52 1.46 16.81
C ARG A 184 -27.20 1.09 18.24
N THR A 185 -26.96 2.09 19.08
CA THR A 185 -27.20 1.91 20.51
C THR A 185 -28.71 2.10 20.76
N PRO A 186 -29.34 1.21 21.53
CA PRO A 186 -30.74 1.32 21.90
C PRO A 186 -31.02 2.54 22.79
#